data_AF-A0A3B8NM01-F1
#
_entry.id   AF-A0A3B8NM01-F1
#
_cell.length_a   1.000
_cell.length_b   1.000
_cell.length_c   1.000
_cell.angle_alpha   90.00
_cell.angle_beta   90.00
_cell.angle_gamma   90.00
#
_symmetry.space_group_name_H-M   'P 1'
#
loop_
_entity.id
_entity.type
_entity.pdbx_description
1 polymer ?
#
loop_
_entity_poly.entity_id
_entity_poly.type
_entity_poly.pdbx_seq_one_letter_code
_entity_poly.pdbx_strand_id
1 'polypeptide(L)'
;TINDGTVTKENLAMAILELDGGALAHLQASFAADDHADDNWTFKIKLIGTSGSTRFSHADWVQNEKAVVHSHTYSAYHYSILNTVRYFIEQCIERDRAPLSDLDDAITVQKIIEAIEVSVGEGVAIEL
;
A
#
# COMPACT_ATOMS: atom_id res chain seq x y z
N THR A 1 18.41 -2.82 -4.66
CA THR A 1 18.09 -1.43 -5.04
C THR A 1 18.76 -1.01 -6.34
N ILE A 2 18.00 -0.56 -7.34
CA ILE A 2 18.56 0.11 -8.54
C ILE A 2 18.77 1.58 -8.18
N ASN A 3 20.03 1.96 -7.94
CA ASN A 3 20.49 3.31 -7.57
C ASN A 3 21.69 3.72 -8.44
N ASP A 4 21.78 3.18 -9.65
CA ASP A 4 22.88 3.37 -10.60
C ASP A 4 22.65 4.57 -11.54
N GLY A 5 21.60 5.36 -11.30
CA GLY A 5 21.23 6.52 -12.12
C GLY A 5 20.56 6.17 -13.44
N THR A 6 20.23 4.90 -13.69
CA THR A 6 19.58 4.46 -14.94
C THR A 6 18.07 4.66 -14.94
N VAL A 7 17.46 4.93 -13.78
CA VAL A 7 16.02 5.15 -13.61
C VAL A 7 15.77 6.62 -13.31
N THR A 8 14.85 7.24 -14.05
CA THR A 8 14.52 8.67 -13.95
C THR A 8 13.51 9.01 -12.86
N LYS A 9 12.81 8.01 -12.33
CA LYS A 9 11.82 8.12 -11.25
C LYS A 9 12.44 7.79 -9.90
N GLU A 10 11.84 8.34 -8.85
CA GLU A 10 12.20 8.10 -7.46
C GLU A 10 12.03 6.63 -7.08
N ASN A 11 12.90 6.14 -6.21
CA ASN A 11 12.83 4.79 -5.66
C ASN A 11 12.54 4.78 -4.15
N LEU A 12 12.30 5.96 -3.57
CA LEU A 12 11.80 6.18 -2.23
C LEU A 12 10.98 7.47 -2.23
N ALA A 13 9.78 7.40 -1.64
CA ALA A 13 8.92 8.55 -1.44
C ALA A 13 8.29 8.51 -0.04
N MET A 14 8.09 9.69 0.53
CA MET A 14 7.45 9.90 1.82
C MET A 14 6.51 11.10 1.73
N ALA A 15 5.30 10.95 2.27
CA ALA A 15 4.32 12.02 2.33
C ALA A 15 3.56 11.98 3.67
N ILE A 16 3.18 13.16 4.15
CA ILE A 16 2.21 13.31 5.23
C ILE A 16 0.92 13.81 4.58
N LEU A 17 -0.19 13.14 4.87
CA LEU A 17 -1.50 13.46 4.34
C LEU A 17 -2.42 13.88 5.49
N GLU A 18 -3.23 14.89 5.26
CA GLU A 18 -4.44 15.15 6.05
C GLU A 18 -5.62 14.53 5.31
N LEU A 19 -6.31 13.59 5.94
CA LEU A 19 -7.50 12.95 5.39
C LEU A 19 -8.72 13.83 5.66
N ASP A 20 -9.79 13.68 4.87
CA ASP A 20 -11.03 14.46 4.98
C ASP A 20 -11.64 14.51 6.41
N GLY A 21 -11.42 13.46 7.20
CA GLY A 21 -11.81 13.40 8.62
C GLY A 21 -10.89 14.11 9.61
N GLY A 22 -9.88 14.87 9.16
CA GLY A 22 -8.83 15.49 9.97
C GLY A 22 -7.78 14.52 10.53
N ALA A 23 -7.81 13.25 10.09
CA ALA A 23 -6.82 12.27 10.50
C ALA A 23 -5.52 12.49 9.72
N LEU A 24 -4.38 12.34 10.40
CA LEU A 24 -3.07 12.41 9.77
C LEU A 24 -2.60 11.01 9.36
N ALA A 25 -2.15 10.88 8.12
CA ALA A 25 -1.55 9.66 7.60
C ALA A 25 -0.10 9.91 7.19
N HIS A 26 0.74 8.90 7.45
CA HIS A 26 2.12 8.87 6.98
C HIS A 26 2.24 7.78 5.93
N LEU A 27 2.54 8.17 4.69
CA LEU A 27 2.70 7.28 3.56
C LEU A 27 4.18 7.19 3.20
N GLN A 28 4.70 5.96 3.12
CA GLN A 28 6.06 5.69 2.67
C GLN A 28 6.08 4.49 1.73
N ALA A 29 6.76 4.65 0.60
CA ALA A 29 7.08 3.57 -0.32
C ALA A 29 8.57 3.59 -0.64
N SER A 30 9.21 2.41 -0.68
CA SER A 30 10.65 2.31 -0.94
C SER A 30 10.97 1.01 -1.65
N PHE A 31 11.71 1.14 -2.76
CA PHE A 31 12.51 0.07 -3.38
C PHE A 31 14.00 0.28 -3.08
N ALA A 32 14.32 1.29 -2.27
CA ALA A 32 15.67 1.74 -2.01
C ALA A 32 16.35 1.06 -0.82
N ALA A 33 15.54 0.56 0.13
CA ALA A 33 16.01 0.03 1.39
C ALA A 33 15.53 -1.41 1.59
N ASP A 34 16.48 -2.32 1.83
CA ASP A 34 16.19 -3.67 2.29
C ASP A 34 16.03 -3.63 3.82
N ASP A 35 14.81 -3.88 4.29
CA ASP A 35 14.51 -3.92 5.72
C ASP A 35 14.74 -5.33 6.27
N HIS A 36 15.84 -5.48 7.01
CA HIS A 36 16.23 -6.72 7.68
C HIS A 36 15.75 -6.82 9.13
N ALA A 37 14.87 -5.91 9.58
CA ALA A 37 14.27 -5.99 10.90
C ALA A 37 13.32 -7.20 11.03
N ASP A 38 13.01 -7.53 12.27
CA ASP A 38 12.03 -8.55 12.66
C ASP A 38 10.60 -8.19 12.23
N ASP A 39 10.26 -6.89 12.22
CA ASP A 39 9.00 -6.35 11.71
C ASP A 39 9.21 -5.62 10.36
N ASN A 40 9.73 -6.35 9.38
CA ASN A 40 10.13 -5.79 8.09
C ASN A 40 9.00 -5.13 7.29
N TRP A 41 9.39 -4.18 6.45
CA TRP A 41 8.48 -3.41 5.62
C TRP A 41 8.15 -4.10 4.30
N THR A 42 7.24 -5.08 4.33
CA THR A 42 6.68 -5.70 3.12
C THR A 42 5.46 -4.94 2.62
N PHE A 43 4.47 -4.77 3.48
CA PHE A 43 3.32 -3.89 3.36
C PHE A 43 2.76 -3.75 4.76
N LYS A 44 2.57 -2.53 5.27
CA LYS A 44 2.14 -2.32 6.65
C LYS A 44 1.16 -1.17 6.73
N ILE A 45 0.06 -1.41 7.42
CA ILE A 45 -0.90 -0.38 7.81
C ILE A 45 -0.97 -0.39 9.34
N LYS A 46 -0.85 0.78 9.96
CA LYS A 46 -1.08 0.95 11.39
C LYS A 46 -2.07 2.07 11.59
N LEU A 47 -3.13 1.79 12.34
CA LEU A 47 -4.15 2.76 12.70
C LEU A 47 -4.13 2.97 14.21
N ILE A 48 -4.12 4.23 14.63
CA ILE A 48 -4.18 4.64 16.03
C ILE A 48 -5.42 5.52 16.17
N GLY A 49 -6.41 5.03 16.91
CA GLY A 49 -7.64 5.74 17.21
C GLY A 49 -7.74 6.08 18.69
N THR A 50 -8.81 6.79 19.04
CA THR A 50 -9.07 7.24 20.42
C THR A 50 -9.41 6.10 21.39
N SER A 51 -9.93 4.99 20.89
CA SER A 51 -10.31 3.83 21.71
C SER A 51 -9.41 2.61 21.51
N GLY A 52 -8.31 2.74 20.77
CA GLY A 52 -7.37 1.65 20.56
C GLY A 52 -6.57 1.78 19.27
N SER A 53 -5.80 0.74 18.98
CA SER A 53 -4.95 0.68 17.78
C SER A 53 -4.98 -0.70 17.16
N THR A 54 -4.78 -0.76 15.85
CA THR A 54 -4.59 -2.01 15.12
C THR A 54 -3.46 -1.86 14.11
N ARG A 55 -2.90 -2.99 13.67
CA ARG A 55 -1.97 -3.04 12.55
C ARG A 55 -2.21 -4.27 11.69
N PHE A 56 -1.82 -4.16 10.43
CA PHE A 56 -1.78 -5.26 9.48
C PHE A 56 -0.43 -5.23 8.76
N SER A 57 0.20 -6.39 8.61
CA SER A 57 1.37 -6.60 7.78
C SER A 57 1.26 -7.91 7.00
N HIS A 58 1.84 -7.96 5.79
CA HIS A 58 2.00 -9.25 5.12
C HIS A 58 2.89 -10.22 5.92
N ALA A 59 3.78 -9.69 6.78
CA ALA A 59 4.61 -10.47 7.69
C ALA A 59 3.85 -11.02 8.93
N ASP A 60 2.56 -10.69 9.11
CA ASP A 60 1.78 -11.24 10.23
C ASP A 60 1.44 -12.73 10.06
N TRP A 61 1.53 -13.24 8.84
CA TRP A 61 1.36 -14.66 8.55
C TRP A 61 2.44 -15.14 7.58
N VAL A 62 3.49 -15.73 8.16
CA VAL A 62 4.63 -16.30 7.44
C VAL A 62 4.63 -17.81 7.63
N GLN A 63 4.72 -18.52 6.51
CA GLN A 63 4.87 -19.97 6.49
C GLN A 63 6.30 -20.33 6.10
N ASN A 64 6.89 -21.29 6.81
CA ASN A 64 8.19 -21.89 6.50
C ASN A 64 8.07 -22.90 5.34
N GLU A 65 7.45 -22.45 4.26
CA GLU A 65 7.27 -23.18 3.01
C GLU A 65 7.90 -22.35 1.90
N LYS A 66 8.66 -23.01 1.03
CA LYS A 66 9.41 -22.34 -0.04
C LYS A 66 8.44 -21.75 -1.06
N ALA A 67 8.45 -20.43 -1.21
CA ALA A 67 7.75 -19.74 -2.29
C ALA A 67 8.59 -19.75 -3.59
N VAL A 68 7.97 -19.40 -4.73
CA VAL A 68 8.66 -19.33 -6.03
C VAL A 68 9.78 -18.28 -6.03
N VAL A 69 9.58 -17.16 -5.33
CA VAL A 69 10.48 -15.98 -5.33
C VAL A 69 11.07 -15.65 -3.96
N HIS A 70 10.50 -16.18 -2.87
CA HIS A 70 10.94 -15.89 -1.51
C HIS A 70 11.32 -17.17 -0.77
N SER A 71 12.27 -17.07 0.16
CA SER A 71 12.68 -18.18 1.03
C SER A 71 11.55 -18.67 1.95
N HIS A 72 10.51 -17.85 2.13
CA HIS A 72 9.31 -18.11 2.93
C HIS A 72 8.07 -17.66 2.17
N THR A 73 6.89 -18.11 2.61
CA THR A 73 5.61 -17.75 1.99
C THR A 73 4.86 -16.74 2.87
N TYR A 74 4.59 -15.55 2.32
CA TYR A 74 3.72 -14.53 2.92
C TYR A 74 2.27 -14.80 2.51
N SER A 75 1.55 -15.63 3.25
CA SER A 75 0.21 -16.06 2.83
C SER A 75 -0.78 -14.90 2.80
N ALA A 76 -0.62 -13.90 3.68
CA ALA A 76 -1.46 -12.71 3.69
C ALA A 76 -1.41 -11.95 2.34
N TYR A 77 -0.25 -11.86 1.70
CA TYR A 77 -0.10 -11.26 0.36
C TYR A 77 -0.83 -12.07 -0.71
N HIS A 78 -0.64 -13.39 -0.73
CA HIS A 78 -1.32 -14.24 -1.70
C HIS A 78 -2.85 -14.19 -1.54
N TYR A 79 -3.33 -14.29 -0.30
CA TYR A 79 -4.75 -14.32 -0.01
C TYR A 79 -5.43 -12.97 -0.20
N SER A 80 -4.73 -11.83 -0.06
CA SER A 80 -5.33 -10.52 -0.38
C SER A 80 -5.72 -10.43 -1.86
N ILE A 81 -4.84 -10.91 -2.76
CA ILE A 81 -5.11 -10.98 -4.20
C ILE A 81 -6.23 -12.00 -4.49
N LEU A 82 -6.11 -13.22 -3.96
CA LEU A 82 -7.11 -14.27 -4.17
C LEU A 82 -8.50 -13.83 -3.73
N ASN A 83 -8.62 -13.25 -2.53
CA ASN A 83 -9.90 -12.82 -1.98
C ASN A 83 -10.50 -11.67 -2.78
N THR A 84 -9.68 -10.77 -3.33
CA THR A 84 -10.14 -9.67 -4.20
C THR A 84 -10.73 -10.23 -5.49
N VAL A 85 -10.02 -11.14 -6.17
CA VAL A 85 -10.51 -11.77 -7.41
C VAL A 85 -11.76 -12.61 -7.14
N ARG A 86 -11.78 -13.37 -6.04
CA ARG A 86 -12.96 -14.15 -5.64
C ARG A 86 -14.16 -13.25 -5.40
N TYR A 87 -14.00 -12.13 -4.69
CA TYR A 87 -15.09 -11.18 -4.46
C TYR A 87 -15.63 -10.63 -5.79
N PHE A 88 -14.74 -10.25 -6.70
CA PHE A 88 -15.15 -9.73 -8.00
C PHE A 88 -16.02 -10.74 -8.78
N ILE A 89 -15.61 -11.99 -8.84
CA ILE A 89 -16.37 -13.04 -9.54
C ILE A 89 -17.69 -13.34 -8.81
N GLU A 90 -17.62 -13.74 -7.55
CA GLU A 90 -18.77 -14.28 -6.82
C GLU A 90 -19.78 -13.23 -6.39
N GLN A 91 -19.34 -11.99 -6.13
CA GLN A 91 -20.20 -10.93 -5.65
C GLN A 91 -20.56 -9.94 -6.76
N CYS A 92 -19.59 -9.50 -7.56
CA CYS A 92 -19.88 -8.52 -8.60
C CYS A 92 -20.50 -9.14 -9.84
N ILE A 93 -19.89 -10.19 -10.40
CA ILE A 93 -20.39 -10.81 -11.64
C ILE A 93 -21.61 -11.68 -11.40
N GLU A 94 -21.56 -12.60 -10.42
CA GLU A 94 -22.64 -13.57 -10.21
C GLU A 94 -23.86 -12.99 -9.49
N ARG A 95 -23.65 -11.99 -8.62
CA ARG A 95 -24.68 -11.46 -7.71
C ARG A 95 -24.98 -9.98 -7.90
N ASP A 96 -24.41 -9.36 -8.93
CA ASP A 96 -24.63 -7.96 -9.30
C ASP A 96 -24.42 -6.99 -8.11
N ARG A 97 -23.40 -7.25 -7.28
CA ARG A 97 -22.98 -6.33 -6.21
C ARG A 97 -21.93 -5.36 -6.71
N ALA A 98 -21.87 -4.19 -6.08
CA ALA A 98 -20.81 -3.22 -6.33
C ALA A 98 -19.43 -3.81 -5.96
N PRO A 99 -18.36 -3.48 -6.72
CA PRO A 99 -17.00 -3.83 -6.33
C PRO A 99 -16.59 -3.12 -5.03
N LEU A 100 -15.60 -3.68 -4.32
CA LEU A 100 -15.04 -3.06 -3.12
C LEU A 100 -14.27 -1.76 -3.43
N SER A 101 -13.79 -1.63 -4.65
CA SER A 101 -13.19 -0.42 -5.19
C SER A 101 -13.42 -0.36 -6.70
N ASP A 102 -13.67 0.83 -7.23
CA ASP A 102 -13.98 1.04 -8.65
C ASP A 102 -12.95 1.94 -9.37
N LEU A 103 -13.28 2.37 -10.59
CA LEU A 103 -12.39 3.23 -11.38
C LEU A 103 -12.31 4.66 -10.84
N ASP A 104 -13.34 5.16 -10.17
CA ASP A 104 -13.33 6.50 -9.59
C ASP A 104 -12.41 6.54 -8.37
N ASP A 105 -12.37 5.46 -7.58
CA ASP A 105 -11.35 5.28 -6.54
C ASP A 105 -9.94 5.28 -7.12
N ALA A 106 -9.71 4.55 -8.21
CA ALA A 106 -8.40 4.49 -8.87
C ALA A 106 -7.95 5.87 -9.38
N ILE A 107 -8.89 6.65 -9.95
CA ILE A 107 -8.64 8.04 -10.37
C ILE A 107 -8.29 8.91 -9.16
N THR A 108 -8.97 8.72 -8.03
CA THR A 108 -8.69 9.44 -6.79
C THR A 108 -7.28 9.15 -6.30
N VAL A 109 -6.87 7.88 -6.27
CA VAL A 109 -5.50 7.48 -5.91
C VAL A 109 -4.47 8.08 -6.86
N GLN A 110 -4.73 8.08 -8.16
CA GLN A 110 -3.83 8.68 -9.15
C GLN A 110 -3.61 10.17 -8.88
N LYS A 111 -4.67 10.94 -8.59
CA LYS A 111 -4.56 12.35 -8.23
C LYS A 111 -3.75 12.58 -6.96
N ILE A 112 -3.90 11.70 -5.96
CA ILE A 112 -3.11 11.75 -4.73
C ILE A 112 -1.62 11.56 -5.03
N ILE A 113 -1.27 10.60 -5.89
CA ILE A 113 0.13 10.34 -6.27
C ILE A 113 0.71 11.56 -7.01
N GLU A 114 -0.01 12.11 -7.98
CA GLU A 114 0.41 13.31 -8.73
C GLU A 114 0.59 14.52 -7.79
N ALA A 115 -0.31 14.71 -6.83
CA ALA A 115 -0.18 15.76 -5.82
C ALA A 115 1.05 15.56 -4.93
N ILE A 116 1.39 14.32 -4.56
CA ILE A 116 2.63 14.02 -3.82
C ILE A 116 3.85 14.37 -4.67
N GLU A 117 3.87 14.02 -5.97
CA GLU A 117 4.97 14.37 -6.86
C GLU A 117 5.18 15.90 -6.94
N VAL A 118 4.08 16.66 -7.10
CA VAL A 118 4.12 18.14 -7.10
C VAL A 118 4.59 18.67 -5.75
N SER A 119 4.04 18.16 -4.65
CA SER A 119 4.42 18.57 -3.29
C SER A 119 5.92 18.39 -3.02
N VAL A 120 6.49 17.26 -3.44
CA VAL A 120 7.93 16.98 -3.31
C VAL A 120 8.76 17.92 -4.19
N GLY A 121 8.32 18.19 -5.42
CA GLY A 121 9.04 19.06 -6.35
C GLY A 121 9.04 20.53 -5.95
N GLU A 122 7.93 21.02 -5.39
CA GLU A 122 7.71 22.43 -5.07
C GLU A 122 7.88 22.77 -3.58
N GLY A 123 7.86 21.76 -2.70
CA GLY A 123 7.97 21.95 -1.25
C GLY A 123 6.72 22.58 -0.62
N VAL A 124 5.54 22.33 -1.19
CA VAL A 124 4.25 22.90 -0.75
C VAL A 124 3.22 21.82 -0.44
N ALA A 125 2.23 22.15 0.38
CA ALA A 125 1.06 21.30 0.56
C ALA A 125 0.10 21.46 -0.62
N ILE A 126 -0.53 20.37 -1.04
CA ILE A 126 -1.50 20.33 -2.14
C ILE A 126 -2.86 19.93 -1.58
N GLU A 127 -3.87 20.76 -1.84
CA GLU A 127 -5.28 20.49 -1.52
C GLU A 127 -5.93 19.73 -2.70
N LEU A 128 -6.74 18.72 -2.40
CA LEU A 128 -7.39 17.84 -3.38
C LEU A 128 -8.91 17.95 -3.38
#